data_AF-A0A429MIJ1-F1
#
_entry.id   AF-A0A429MIJ1-F1
#
_cell.length_a   1.000
_cell.length_b   1.000
_cell.length_c   1.000
_cell.angle_alpha   90.00
_cell.angle_beta   90.00
_cell.angle_gamma   90.00
#
_symmetry.space_group_name_H-M   'P 1'
#
loop_
_entity.id
_entity.type
_entity.pdbx_description
1 polymer ?
#
loop_
_entity_poly.entity_id
_entity_poly.type
_entity_poly.pdbx_seq_one_letter_code
_entity_poly.pdbx_strand_id
1 'polypeptide(L)'
;MMLADPSKKYRRMYQRVDLPDRQWPNNEITKAPIWMSTDLRDGNQAIFEPMNMEQKFKMFKMLVKIGFKHIEIGFPSASQIDFDFTRMLIEENHIPDDVYIEVLVQARDHLIERTFEALAGAKRAIVHIYNSNSPTFRQKVLNVDVNGA
;
A
#
# COMPACT_ATOMS: atom_id res chain seq x y z
N MET A 1 -11.14 -35.40 12.63
CA MET A 1 -12.45 -35.72 12.02
C MET A 1 -12.78 -34.64 10.99
N MET A 2 -13.09 -35.02 9.75
CA MET A 2 -13.66 -34.09 8.77
C MET A 2 -15.05 -33.67 9.26
N LEU A 3 -15.38 -32.37 9.16
CA LEU A 3 -16.72 -31.91 9.53
C LEU A 3 -17.75 -32.47 8.53
N ALA A 4 -18.90 -32.95 9.02
CA ALA A 4 -20.00 -33.41 8.19
C ALA A 4 -20.60 -32.29 7.32
N ASP A 5 -20.50 -31.04 7.77
CA ASP A 5 -20.90 -29.85 7.01
C ASP A 5 -19.91 -28.71 7.29
N PRO A 6 -18.88 -28.54 6.44
CA PRO A 6 -17.90 -27.46 6.58
C PRO A 6 -18.49 -26.06 6.38
N SER A 7 -19.69 -25.92 5.79
CA SER A 7 -20.30 -24.61 5.54
C SER A 7 -20.58 -23.85 6.85
N LYS A 8 -20.86 -24.57 7.94
CA LYS A 8 -21.08 -24.01 9.29
C LYS A 8 -19.88 -23.26 9.87
N LYS A 9 -18.68 -23.44 9.31
CA LYS A 9 -17.49 -22.65 9.68
C LYS A 9 -17.58 -21.19 9.22
N TYR A 10 -18.41 -20.92 8.21
CA TYR A 10 -18.54 -19.60 7.59
C TYR A 10 -19.87 -18.98 8.01
N ARG A 11 -19.82 -17.73 8.46
CA ARG A 11 -21.02 -16.95 8.77
C ARG A 11 -21.57 -16.38 7.47
N ARG A 12 -22.88 -16.47 7.25
CA ARG A 12 -23.57 -15.78 6.14
C ARG A 12 -23.24 -14.28 6.25
N MET A 13 -22.88 -13.68 5.12
CA MET A 13 -22.18 -12.39 4.96
C MET A 13 -22.43 -11.29 6.03
N TYR A 14 -21.31 -10.63 6.33
CA TYR A 14 -21.05 -9.34 6.99
C TYR A 14 -22.20 -8.32 6.89
N GLN A 15 -22.44 -7.60 7.99
CA GLN A 15 -23.50 -6.62 8.22
C GLN A 15 -23.96 -5.89 6.94
N ARG A 16 -25.27 -5.96 6.65
CA ARG A 16 -25.90 -5.03 5.69
C ARG A 16 -25.51 -3.62 6.12
N VAL A 17 -24.77 -2.92 5.26
CA VAL A 17 -24.47 -1.51 5.48
C VAL A 17 -25.80 -0.76 5.39
N ASP A 18 -26.23 -0.18 6.50
CA ASP A 18 -27.47 0.59 6.55
C ASP A 18 -27.26 1.96 5.91
N LEU A 19 -27.44 1.97 4.59
CA LEU A 19 -27.35 3.17 3.75
C LEU A 19 -28.52 3.12 2.76
N PRO A 20 -29.75 3.44 3.20
CA PRO A 20 -30.95 3.35 2.39
C PRO A 20 -30.92 4.35 1.22
N ASP A 21 -30.47 5.58 1.47
CA ASP A 21 -30.49 6.69 0.51
C ASP A 21 -29.18 6.80 -0.30
N ARG A 22 -28.55 5.67 -0.63
CA ARG A 22 -27.29 5.66 -1.38
C ARG A 22 -27.47 6.25 -2.79
N GLN A 23 -26.62 7.19 -3.17
CA GLN A 23 -26.73 7.90 -4.46
C GLN A 23 -25.81 7.35 -5.55
N TRP A 24 -24.79 6.55 -5.22
CA TRP A 24 -23.87 6.00 -6.21
C TRP A 24 -24.52 5.18 -7.35
N PRO A 25 -25.68 4.50 -7.18
CA PRO A 25 -26.36 3.84 -8.30
C PRO A 25 -26.94 4.79 -9.34
N ASN A 26 -27.16 6.06 -8.99
CA ASN A 26 -27.75 7.08 -9.86
C ASN A 26 -26.68 7.96 -10.54
N ASN A 27 -25.40 7.72 -10.28
CA ASN A 27 -24.31 8.56 -10.76
C ASN A 27 -23.53 7.83 -11.87
N GLU A 28 -23.14 8.58 -12.90
CA GLU A 28 -22.23 8.12 -13.94
C GLU A 28 -20.82 8.68 -13.71
N ILE A 29 -19.80 7.87 -14.01
CA ILE A 29 -18.39 8.31 -13.93
C ILE A 29 -18.07 9.13 -15.17
N THR A 30 -17.86 10.44 -15.01
CA THR A 30 -17.60 11.36 -16.13
C THR A 30 -16.17 11.92 -16.17
N LYS A 31 -15.34 11.59 -15.18
CA LYS A 31 -13.96 12.06 -15.05
C LYS A 31 -13.07 10.93 -14.55
N ALA A 32 -11.82 10.90 -15.00
CA ALA A 32 -10.82 10.00 -14.45
C ALA A 32 -10.54 10.34 -12.98
N PRO A 33 -10.39 9.34 -12.09
CA PRO A 33 -9.92 9.58 -10.74
C PRO A 33 -8.42 9.92 -10.73
N ILE A 34 -7.92 10.31 -9.57
CA ILE A 34 -6.48 10.30 -9.32
C ILE A 34 -6.06 8.84 -9.20
N TRP A 35 -5.17 8.40 -10.08
CA TRP A 35 -4.63 7.05 -10.07
C TRP A 35 -3.35 6.98 -9.24
N MET A 36 -3.25 5.94 -8.42
CA MET A 36 -2.03 5.56 -7.70
C MET A 36 -1.71 4.11 -8.03
N SER A 37 -0.48 3.85 -8.46
CA SER A 37 -0.01 2.50 -8.79
C SER A 37 0.75 1.91 -7.61
N THR A 38 0.43 0.66 -7.26
CA THR A 38 1.09 -0.11 -6.19
C THR A 38 1.96 -1.25 -6.72
N ASP A 39 2.20 -1.29 -8.03
CA ASP A 39 2.86 -2.39 -8.73
C ASP A 39 4.27 -2.70 -8.18
N LEU A 40 5.02 -1.68 -7.75
CA LEU A 40 6.40 -1.82 -7.26
C LEU A 40 6.51 -2.32 -5.80
N ARG A 41 5.42 -2.28 -5.03
CA ARG A 41 5.37 -2.73 -3.63
C ARG A 41 4.35 -3.84 -3.45
N ASP A 42 3.06 -3.54 -3.52
CA ASP A 42 1.99 -4.54 -3.32
C ASP A 42 1.98 -5.60 -4.42
N GLY A 43 2.16 -5.18 -5.67
CA GLY A 43 2.30 -6.10 -6.81
C GLY A 43 3.56 -6.96 -6.69
N ASN A 44 4.70 -6.32 -6.40
CA ASN A 44 5.98 -7.01 -6.23
C ASN A 44 5.99 -8.04 -5.08
N GLN A 45 5.21 -7.81 -4.01
CA GLN A 45 5.09 -8.75 -2.90
C GLN A 45 4.24 -9.98 -3.24
N ALA A 46 3.42 -9.93 -4.29
CA ALA A 46 2.51 -10.98 -4.69
C ALA A 46 3.10 -11.99 -5.69
N ILE A 47 4.24 -11.68 -6.31
CA ILE A 47 4.88 -12.55 -7.31
C ILE A 47 5.86 -13.54 -6.67
N PHE A 48 6.03 -14.71 -7.30
CA PHE A 48 6.87 -15.79 -6.77
C PHE A 48 8.36 -15.41 -6.72
N GLU A 49 8.86 -14.79 -7.79
CA GLU A 49 10.20 -14.21 -7.85
C GLU A 49 10.08 -12.68 -7.80
N PRO A 50 10.42 -12.04 -6.67
CA PRO A 50 10.39 -10.58 -6.55
C PRO A 50 11.25 -9.91 -7.61
N MET A 51 10.81 -8.74 -8.07
CA MET A 51 11.54 -7.92 -9.02
C MET A 51 12.91 -7.55 -8.47
N ASN A 52 13.93 -7.76 -9.29
CA ASN A 52 15.24 -7.18 -9.06
C ASN A 52 15.25 -5.66 -9.33
N MET A 53 16.37 -5.00 -9.04
CA MET A 53 16.52 -3.55 -9.20
C MET A 53 16.21 -3.06 -10.62
N GLU A 54 16.70 -3.77 -11.64
CA GLU A 54 16.49 -3.41 -13.06
C GLU A 54 15.00 -3.52 -13.45
N GLN A 55 14.34 -4.59 -13.03
CA GLN A 55 12.92 -4.82 -13.28
C GLN A 55 12.05 -3.75 -12.59
N LYS A 56 12.36 -3.42 -11.33
CA LYS A 56 11.69 -2.31 -10.62
C LYS A 56 11.87 -1.00 -11.37
N PHE A 57 13.10 -0.68 -11.78
CA PHE A 57 13.35 0.57 -12.49
C PHE A 57 12.66 0.62 -13.85
N LYS A 58 12.59 -0.50 -14.58
CA LYS A 58 11.82 -0.61 -15.83
C LYS A 58 10.33 -0.38 -15.59
N MET A 59 9.75 -0.98 -14.54
CA MET A 59 8.35 -0.79 -14.17
C MET A 59 8.07 0.67 -13.80
N PHE A 60 8.90 1.29 -12.95
CA PHE A 60 8.78 2.70 -12.59
C PHE A 60 8.75 3.63 -13.82
N LYS A 61 9.73 3.47 -14.73
CA LYS A 61 9.79 4.26 -15.97
C LYS A 61 8.56 4.05 -16.85
N MET A 62 8.02 2.83 -16.90
CA MET A 62 6.80 2.53 -17.64
C MET A 62 5.57 3.24 -17.03
N LEU A 63 5.40 3.21 -15.71
CA LEU A 63 4.31 3.89 -15.01
C LEU A 63 4.35 5.40 -15.23
N VAL A 64 5.55 5.99 -15.11
CA VAL A 64 5.77 7.40 -15.43
C VAL A 64 5.40 7.71 -16.89
N LYS A 65 5.82 6.87 -17.84
CA LYS A 65 5.51 7.04 -19.27
C LYS A 65 4.00 6.92 -19.57
N ILE A 66 3.27 6.08 -18.85
CA ILE A 66 1.80 5.97 -18.96
C ILE A 66 1.11 7.25 -18.44
N GLY A 67 1.72 7.93 -17.46
CA GLY A 67 1.22 9.18 -16.90
C GLY A 67 0.75 9.08 -15.45
N PHE A 68 1.08 8.02 -14.73
CA PHE A 68 0.83 7.94 -13.29
C PHE A 68 1.55 9.06 -12.55
N LYS A 69 0.85 9.71 -11.63
CA LYS A 69 1.40 10.79 -10.81
C LYS A 69 1.66 10.35 -9.38
N HIS A 70 0.97 9.33 -8.87
CA HIS A 70 1.25 8.74 -7.57
C HIS A 70 1.71 7.30 -7.78
N ILE A 71 2.86 6.93 -7.22
CA ILE A 71 3.46 5.60 -7.41
C ILE A 71 4.03 5.11 -6.08
N GLU A 72 3.50 4.03 -5.54
CA GLU A 72 4.05 3.35 -4.36
C GLU A 72 5.28 2.53 -4.78
N ILE A 73 6.46 2.91 -4.28
CA ILE A 73 7.75 2.39 -4.75
C ILE A 73 8.37 1.34 -3.82
N GLY A 74 7.85 1.18 -2.59
CA GLY A 74 8.37 0.18 -1.67
C GLY A 74 7.96 0.33 -0.21
N PHE A 75 8.49 -0.57 0.62
CA PHE A 75 8.40 -0.57 2.07
C PHE A 75 9.83 -0.49 2.66
N PRO A 76 10.48 0.69 2.60
CA PRO A 76 11.92 0.84 2.79
C PRO A 76 12.40 0.52 4.21
N SER A 77 11.55 0.65 5.22
CA SER A 77 11.92 0.27 6.58
C SER A 77 11.95 -1.25 6.81
N ALA A 78 11.30 -2.03 5.95
CA ALA A 78 11.19 -3.48 6.08
C ALA A 78 12.00 -4.27 5.03
N SER A 79 12.44 -3.62 3.94
CA SER A 79 13.20 -4.24 2.85
C SER A 79 14.39 -3.36 2.46
N GLN A 80 15.61 -3.92 2.51
CA GLN A 80 16.81 -3.20 2.08
C GLN A 80 16.79 -2.89 0.58
N ILE A 81 16.27 -3.80 -0.26
CA ILE A 81 16.15 -3.56 -1.70
C ILE A 81 15.21 -2.38 -1.97
N ASP A 82 14.14 -2.22 -1.18
CA ASP A 82 13.20 -1.11 -1.32
C ASP A 82 13.82 0.20 -0.83
N PHE A 83 14.62 0.14 0.24
CA PHE A 83 15.41 1.27 0.71
C PHE A 83 16.38 1.74 -0.38
N ASP A 84 17.19 0.83 -0.93
CA ASP A 84 18.19 1.13 -1.95
C ASP A 84 17.53 1.64 -3.25
N PHE A 85 16.40 1.06 -3.65
CA PHE A 85 15.62 1.53 -4.80
C PHE A 85 15.10 2.96 -4.57
N THR A 86 14.61 3.26 -3.36
CA THR A 86 14.17 4.60 -2.97
C THR A 86 15.32 5.60 -3.05
N ARG A 87 16.49 5.25 -2.50
CA ARG A 87 17.70 6.07 -2.56
C ARG A 87 18.13 6.34 -4.00
N MET A 88 18.23 5.29 -4.82
CA MET A 88 18.62 5.41 -6.22
C MET A 88 17.68 6.33 -7.01
N LEU A 89 16.36 6.22 -6.84
CA LEU A 89 15.41 7.10 -7.50
C LEU A 89 15.60 8.59 -7.13
N ILE A 90 15.93 8.87 -5.86
CA ILE A 90 16.12 10.23 -5.34
C ILE A 90 17.49 10.79 -5.74
N GLU A 91 18.57 10.05 -5.45
CA GLU A 91 19.95 10.50 -5.63
C GLU A 91 20.33 10.67 -7.10
N GLU A 92 19.81 9.81 -7.98
CA GLU A 92 20.03 9.90 -9.41
C GLU A 92 18.96 10.77 -10.12
N ASN A 93 18.05 11.40 -9.36
CA ASN A 93 17.02 12.31 -9.85
C ASN A 93 16.13 11.70 -10.95
N HIS A 94 15.69 10.45 -10.75
CA HIS A 94 14.79 9.75 -11.67
C HIS A 94 13.31 10.11 -11.50
N ILE A 95 12.95 10.79 -10.41
CA ILE A 95 11.56 11.14 -10.08
C ILE A 95 11.18 12.46 -10.79
N PRO A 96 10.22 12.46 -11.72
CA PRO A 96 9.75 13.70 -12.34
C PRO A 96 9.13 14.68 -11.35
N ASP A 97 9.18 15.98 -11.66
CA ASP A 97 8.69 17.03 -10.76
C ASP A 97 7.19 16.96 -10.46
N ASP A 98 6.39 16.31 -11.31
CA ASP A 98 4.95 16.15 -11.13
C ASP A 98 4.54 14.79 -10.56
N VAL A 99 5.51 13.96 -10.12
CA VAL A 99 5.28 12.64 -9.55
C VAL A 99 5.51 12.63 -8.03
N TYR A 100 4.55 12.10 -7.30
CA TYR A 100 4.65 11.76 -5.89
C TYR A 100 5.00 10.27 -5.75
N ILE A 101 6.18 10.00 -5.17
CA ILE A 101 6.51 8.65 -4.71
C ILE A 101 5.79 8.38 -3.38
N GLU A 102 5.32 7.16 -3.20
CA GLU A 102 4.69 6.68 -1.98
C GLU A 102 5.50 5.53 -1.38
N VAL A 103 5.64 5.53 -0.06
CA VAL A 103 6.30 4.46 0.69
C VAL A 103 5.39 3.99 1.82
N LEU A 104 5.26 2.67 1.96
CA LEU A 104 4.46 2.08 3.03
C LEU A 104 5.28 2.01 4.32
N VAL A 105 4.64 2.22 5.46
CA VAL A 105 5.25 1.99 6.76
C VAL A 105 4.25 1.50 7.82
N GLN A 106 4.71 0.61 8.70
CA GLN A 106 3.96 0.24 9.90
C GLN A 106 4.05 1.34 10.96
N ALA A 107 3.02 1.47 11.80
CA ALA A 107 2.98 2.43 12.91
C ALA A 107 3.91 2.05 14.09
N ARG A 108 5.23 2.03 13.86
CA ARG A 108 6.27 1.86 14.89
C ARG A 108 7.34 2.92 14.68
N ASP A 109 7.74 3.61 15.75
CA ASP A 109 8.62 4.79 15.69
C ASP A 109 9.90 4.55 14.87
N HIS A 110 10.69 3.52 15.20
CA HIS A 110 11.92 3.19 14.47
C HIS A 110 11.72 2.85 12.98
N LEU A 111 10.54 2.34 12.59
CA LEU A 111 10.23 2.06 11.18
C LEU A 111 9.85 3.34 10.44
N ILE A 112 9.15 4.24 11.12
CA ILE A 112 8.81 5.56 10.60
C ILE A 112 10.11 6.36 10.40
N GLU A 113 10.98 6.42 11.41
CA GLU A 113 12.29 7.06 11.31
C GLU A 113 13.09 6.56 10.11
N ARG A 114 13.26 5.23 9.98
CA ARG A 114 13.95 4.61 8.84
C ARG A 114 13.29 4.91 7.48
N THR A 115 11.97 5.04 7.45
CA THR A 115 11.25 5.43 6.23
C THR A 115 11.58 6.87 5.84
N PHE A 116 11.68 7.78 6.80
CA PHE A 116 12.10 9.16 6.54
C PHE A 116 13.58 9.25 6.13
N GLU A 117 14.46 8.41 6.68
CA GLU A 117 15.85 8.30 6.22
C GLU A 117 15.92 7.92 4.74
N ALA A 118 15.12 6.93 4.30
CA ALA A 118 15.05 6.52 2.90
C ALA A 118 14.62 7.69 1.98
N LEU A 119 13.71 8.54 2.46
CA LEU A 119 13.15 9.66 1.71
C LEU A 119 14.00 10.94 1.74
N ALA A 120 15.15 10.96 2.43
CA ALA A 120 15.96 12.17 2.55
C ALA A 120 16.35 12.75 1.18
N GLY A 121 15.97 14.00 0.91
CA GLY A 121 16.21 14.67 -0.38
C GLY A 121 15.09 14.53 -1.41
N ALA A 122 14.03 13.76 -1.14
CA ALA A 122 12.85 13.72 -1.99
C ALA A 122 12.15 15.09 -2.02
N LYS A 123 11.81 15.60 -3.22
CA LYS A 123 11.07 16.86 -3.37
C LYS A 123 9.64 16.79 -2.83
N ARG A 124 9.03 15.60 -2.92
CA ARG A 124 7.67 15.28 -2.47
C ARG A 124 7.55 13.77 -2.27
N ALA A 125 6.86 13.35 -1.22
CA ALA A 125 6.59 11.96 -0.94
C ALA A 125 5.28 11.80 -0.16
N ILE A 126 4.63 10.66 -0.32
CA ILE A 126 3.49 10.21 0.48
C ILE A 126 4.03 9.13 1.43
N VAL A 127 3.88 9.34 2.74
CA VAL A 127 4.20 8.32 3.75
C VAL A 127 2.90 7.63 4.14
N HIS A 128 2.69 6.42 3.63
CA HIS A 128 1.48 5.64 3.87
C HIS A 128 1.66 4.81 5.15
N ILE A 129 1.19 5.35 6.26
CA ILE A 129 1.20 4.67 7.56
C ILE A 129 -0.07 3.82 7.70
N TYR A 130 0.07 2.56 8.11
CA TYR A 130 -1.08 1.69 8.37
C TYR A 130 -0.97 0.90 9.67
N ASN A 131 -2.14 0.52 10.20
CA ASN A 131 -2.32 -0.49 11.23
C ASN A 131 -3.62 -1.26 10.99
N SER A 132 -3.66 -2.54 11.37
CA SER A 132 -4.86 -3.36 11.18
C SER A 132 -5.89 -3.09 12.26
N ASN A 133 -7.12 -2.79 11.85
CA ASN A 133 -8.22 -2.41 12.76
C ASN A 133 -9.39 -3.39 12.76
N SER A 134 -9.33 -4.52 12.05
CA SER A 134 -10.46 -5.47 11.99
C SER A 134 -10.72 -6.11 13.36
N PRO A 135 -11.99 -6.43 13.73
CA PRO A 135 -12.31 -7.03 15.04
C PRO A 135 -11.50 -8.29 15.32
N THR A 136 -11.32 -9.15 14.33
CA THR A 136 -10.51 -10.37 14.44
C THR A 136 -9.05 -10.04 14.74
N PHE A 137 -8.45 -9.07 14.05
CA PHE A 137 -7.05 -8.72 14.25
C PHE A 137 -6.82 -8.08 15.62
N ARG A 138 -7.71 -7.19 16.08
CA ARG A 138 -7.65 -6.62 17.43
C ARG A 138 -7.70 -7.70 18.51
N GLN A 139 -8.63 -8.66 18.40
CA GLN A 139 -8.82 -9.71 19.40
C GLN A 139 -7.77 -10.83 19.33
N LYS A 140 -7.25 -11.16 18.15
CA LYS A 140 -6.42 -12.37 17.95
C LYS A 140 -4.94 -12.09 17.73
N VAL A 141 -4.59 -10.87 17.31
CA VAL A 141 -3.20 -10.51 17.02
C VAL A 141 -2.68 -9.45 17.98
N LEU A 142 -3.43 -8.37 18.17
CA LEU A 142 -2.99 -7.23 19.00
C LEU A 142 -3.39 -7.39 20.48
N ASN A 143 -4.45 -8.12 20.76
CA ASN A 143 -5.08 -8.24 22.08
C ASN A 143 -5.44 -6.88 22.70
N VAL A 144 -6.12 -6.04 21.92
CA VAL A 144 -6.57 -4.70 22.31
C VAL A 144 -8.05 -4.45 21.99
N ASP A 145 -8.65 -3.47 22.66
CA ASP A 145 -10.00 -2.98 22.38
C ASP A 145 -10.07 -2.01 21.17
N VAL A 146 -11.19 -1.30 20.99
CA VAL A 146 -11.37 -0.31 19.91
C VAL A 146 -10.53 0.95 20.13
N ASN A 147 -10.24 1.30 21.39
CA ASN A 147 -9.42 2.45 21.76
C ASN A 147 -7.92 2.11 21.71
N GLY A 148 -7.57 0.83 21.53
CA GLY A 148 -6.19 0.34 21.52
C GLY A 148 -5.64 0.03 22.92
N ALA A 149 -6.52 -0.07 23.93
CA ALA A 149 -6.19 -0.45 25.31
C ALA A 149 -6.23 -1.97 25.52
#